data_AF-A0A662BBQ5-F1
#
_entry.id   AF-A0A662BBQ5-F1
#
_cell.length_a   1.000
_cell.length_b   1.000
_cell.length_c   1.000
_cell.angle_alpha   90.00
_cell.angle_beta   90.00
_cell.angle_gamma   90.00
#
_symmetry.space_group_name_H-M   'P 1'
#
loop_
_entity.id
_entity.type
_entity.pdbx_description
1 polymer ?
#
loop_
_entity_poly.entity_id
_entity_poly.type
_entity_poly.pdbx_seq_one_letter_code
_entity_poly.pdbx_strand_id
1 'polypeptide(L)'
;MDVVVIGNFDVTVKSINPQFTKTGTWYEYYTGSEMNVTSTTAPISLQPGEYRLYSTVLLQDPLPVDEIVEIENGLILYPNPAKDSFRINKSVNQIEIYDVIGRRVKSFKGDFNSYRSFDVSTLKSSIYVVKIKSDLGTSTKRIVVE
;
A
#
# COMPACT_ATOMS: atom_id res chain seq x y z
N MET A 1 12.08 -2.97 21.41
CA MET A 1 10.68 -3.35 21.10
C MET A 1 10.64 -4.85 21.17
N ASP A 2 9.71 -5.40 21.95
CA ASP A 2 9.62 -6.84 22.13
C ASP A 2 8.28 -7.30 21.56
N VAL A 3 8.29 -8.52 21.02
CA VAL A 3 7.17 -9.09 20.27
C VAL A 3 6.96 -10.52 20.72
N VAL A 4 5.70 -10.90 20.94
CA VAL A 4 5.29 -12.27 21.31
C VAL A 4 4.13 -12.70 20.44
N VAL A 5 4.23 -13.90 19.87
CA VAL A 5 3.15 -14.54 19.11
C VAL A 5 2.73 -15.79 19.85
N ILE A 6 1.43 -15.94 20.03
CA ILE A 6 0.81 -17.17 20.54
C ILE A 6 -0.24 -17.64 19.56
N GLY A 7 -0.41 -18.95 19.44
CA GLY A 7 -1.38 -19.55 18.52
C GLY A 7 -1.87 -20.89 19.02
N ASN A 8 -3.17 -21.10 18.91
CA ASN A 8 -3.82 -22.37 19.15
C ASN A 8 -4.09 -23.06 17.82
N PHE A 9 -3.24 -24.03 17.46
CA PHE A 9 -3.35 -24.78 16.20
C PHE A 9 -4.26 -26.02 16.32
N ASP A 10 -4.96 -26.18 17.44
CA ASP A 10 -5.91 -27.27 17.65
C ASP A 10 -7.36 -26.84 17.38
N VAL A 11 -8.24 -27.84 17.38
CA VAL A 11 -9.70 -27.68 17.17
C VAL A 11 -10.49 -27.46 18.46
N THR A 12 -9.81 -27.30 19.60
CA THR A 12 -10.39 -27.07 20.92
C THR A 12 -9.74 -25.86 21.59
N VAL A 13 -10.44 -25.20 22.52
CA VAL A 13 -9.87 -24.11 23.33
C VAL A 13 -8.62 -24.61 24.08
N LYS A 14 -7.54 -23.82 24.05
CA LYS A 14 -6.30 -24.11 24.79
C LYS A 14 -5.80 -22.90 25.56
N SER A 15 -5.21 -23.18 26.72
CA SER A 15 -4.54 -22.18 27.54
C SER A 15 -3.02 -22.27 27.29
N ILE A 16 -2.44 -21.21 26.75
CA ILE A 16 -1.03 -21.15 26.33
C ILE A 16 -0.27 -20.23 27.26
N ASN A 17 0.91 -20.67 27.70
CA ASN A 17 1.86 -19.79 28.38
C ASN A 17 2.54 -18.88 27.33
N PRO A 18 2.29 -17.57 27.34
CA PRO A 18 2.81 -16.66 26.31
C PRO A 18 4.31 -16.39 26.45
N GLN A 19 4.91 -16.64 27.61
CA GLN A 19 6.32 -16.35 27.90
C GLN A 19 6.73 -14.93 27.50
N PHE A 20 5.98 -13.92 27.96
CA PHE A 20 6.34 -12.53 27.70
C PHE A 20 7.78 -12.23 28.15
N THR A 21 8.47 -11.36 27.41
CA THR A 21 9.86 -11.01 27.74
C THR A 21 9.97 -10.14 29.00
N LYS A 22 8.90 -9.43 29.35
CA LYS A 22 8.79 -8.56 30.52
C LYS A 22 7.35 -8.26 30.90
N THR A 23 7.15 -7.84 32.15
CA THR A 23 5.90 -7.29 32.65
C THR A 23 5.69 -5.85 32.18
N GLY A 24 4.46 -5.34 32.26
CA GLY A 24 4.07 -3.99 31.88
C GLY A 24 3.03 -3.97 30.76
N THR A 25 2.87 -2.82 30.14
CA THR A 25 1.91 -2.62 29.05
C THR A 25 2.37 -3.30 27.75
N TRP A 26 1.50 -4.14 27.21
CA TRP A 26 1.59 -4.73 25.87
C TRP A 26 0.34 -4.34 25.06
N TYR A 27 0.48 -4.30 23.75
CA TYR A 27 -0.59 -4.00 22.81
C TYR A 27 -0.85 -5.22 21.93
N GLU A 28 -2.11 -5.63 21.81
CA GLU A 28 -2.52 -6.63 20.83
C GLU A 28 -2.50 -5.98 19.43
N TYR A 29 -1.81 -6.61 18.48
CA TYR A 29 -1.45 -6.02 17.21
C TYR A 29 -2.63 -5.70 16.30
N TYR A 30 -3.65 -6.57 16.25
CA TYR A 30 -4.76 -6.41 15.31
C TYR A 30 -5.82 -5.43 15.80
N THR A 31 -6.07 -5.40 17.10
CA THR A 31 -7.09 -4.57 17.73
C THR A 31 -6.54 -3.26 18.28
N GLY A 32 -5.23 -3.17 18.48
CA GLY A 32 -4.58 -2.05 19.19
C GLY A 32 -4.90 -2.02 20.69
N SER A 33 -5.57 -3.05 21.22
CA SER A 33 -6.03 -3.09 22.61
C SER A 33 -4.86 -3.19 23.57
N GLU A 34 -4.92 -2.40 24.65
CA GLU A 34 -3.92 -2.45 25.71
C GLU A 34 -4.15 -3.63 26.67
N MET A 35 -3.07 -4.31 27.04
CA MET A 35 -3.04 -5.38 28.02
C MET A 35 -1.91 -5.15 29.03
N ASN A 36 -2.25 -5.06 30.31
CA ASN A 36 -1.25 -4.99 31.37
C ASN A 36 -0.80 -6.40 31.79
N VAL A 37 0.44 -6.76 31.46
CA VAL A 37 1.06 -8.04 31.80
C VAL A 37 1.72 -7.95 33.18
N THR A 38 1.13 -8.62 34.17
CA THR A 38 1.65 -8.67 35.55
C THR A 38 2.56 -9.87 35.82
N SER A 39 2.46 -10.93 35.00
CA SER A 39 3.34 -12.10 35.02
C SER A 39 3.60 -12.56 33.60
N THR A 40 4.87 -12.83 33.28
CA THR A 40 5.29 -13.26 31.94
C THR A 40 4.80 -14.65 31.56
N THR A 41 4.36 -15.43 32.54
CA THR A 41 3.93 -16.82 32.35
C THR A 41 2.43 -17.03 32.61
N ALA A 42 1.68 -15.96 32.88
CA ALA A 42 0.24 -16.02 33.06
C ALA A 42 -0.42 -16.57 31.78
N PRO A 43 -1.15 -17.69 31.85
CA PRO A 43 -1.63 -18.35 30.66
C PRO A 43 -2.80 -17.59 30.02
N ILE A 44 -2.85 -17.57 28.69
CA ILE A 44 -3.89 -16.93 27.89
C ILE A 44 -4.71 -18.02 27.18
N SER A 45 -6.02 -17.95 27.33
CA SER A 45 -6.95 -18.85 26.65
C SER A 45 -7.20 -18.37 25.22
N LEU A 46 -7.02 -19.27 24.25
CA LEU A 46 -7.27 -19.05 22.82
C LEU A 46 -8.33 -20.03 22.32
N GLN A 47 -9.26 -19.53 21.51
CA GLN A 47 -10.24 -20.32 20.77
C GLN A 47 -9.56 -21.23 19.73
N PRO A 48 -10.24 -22.27 19.21
CA PRO A 48 -9.72 -23.09 18.12
C PRO A 48 -9.22 -22.25 16.94
N GLY A 49 -7.98 -22.46 16.48
CA GLY A 49 -7.38 -21.70 15.37
C GLY A 49 -7.04 -20.24 15.68
N GLU A 50 -7.31 -19.75 16.89
CA GLU A 50 -7.02 -18.36 17.26
C GLU A 50 -5.52 -18.16 17.48
N TYR A 51 -5.00 -17.04 16.99
CA TYR A 51 -3.65 -16.58 17.26
C TYR A 51 -3.69 -15.10 17.63
N ARG A 52 -2.71 -14.66 18.43
CA ARG A 52 -2.55 -13.28 18.86
C ARG A 52 -1.09 -12.87 18.77
N LEU A 53 -0.87 -11.62 18.40
CA LEU A 53 0.44 -11.00 18.32
C LEU A 53 0.44 -9.81 19.27
N TYR A 54 1.41 -9.77 20.17
CA TYR A 54 1.56 -8.72 21.16
C TYR A 54 2.87 -7.97 20.95
N SER A 55 2.86 -6.67 21.20
CA SER A 55 4.00 -5.77 21.06
C SER A 55 4.11 -4.84 22.28
N THR A 56 5.32 -4.49 22.69
CA THR A 56 5.54 -3.47 23.75
C THR A 56 5.39 -2.04 23.26
N VAL A 57 5.09 -1.86 21.97
CA VAL A 57 4.86 -0.56 21.31
C VAL A 57 3.56 -0.66 20.53
N LEU A 58 2.70 0.36 20.61
CA LEU A 58 1.51 0.42 19.78
C LEU A 58 1.92 0.54 18.30
N LEU A 59 1.73 -0.54 17.54
CA LEU A 59 1.95 -0.56 16.11
C LEU A 59 0.65 -0.11 15.44
N GLN A 60 0.70 1.03 14.77
CA GLN A 60 -0.38 1.50 13.92
C GLN A 60 -0.28 0.80 12.58
N ASP A 61 -1.42 0.42 12.00
CA ASP A 61 -1.55 -0.19 10.68
C ASP A 61 -1.04 -1.65 10.58
N PRO A 62 -1.79 -2.64 11.13
CA PRO A 62 -1.36 -4.04 11.16
C PRO A 62 -1.44 -4.76 9.81
N LEU A 63 -2.07 -4.14 8.82
CA LEU A 63 -2.20 -4.62 7.47
C LEU A 63 -1.97 -3.44 6.52
N PRO A 64 -0.71 -2.98 6.35
CA PRO A 64 -0.42 -1.97 5.36
C PRO A 64 -0.60 -2.61 3.99
N VAL A 65 -1.83 -2.63 3.51
CA VAL A 65 -2.09 -2.56 2.08
C VAL A 65 -1.70 -1.13 1.74
N ASP A 66 -0.74 -0.94 0.83
CA ASP A 66 -0.64 0.35 0.15
C ASP A 66 -2.01 0.61 -0.45
N GLU A 67 -2.87 1.36 0.24
CA GLU A 67 -4.17 1.75 -0.25
C GLU A 67 -3.89 2.54 -1.51
N ILE A 68 -4.06 1.90 -2.66
CA ILE A 68 -4.05 2.59 -3.94
C ILE A 68 -5.35 3.38 -3.94
N VAL A 69 -5.31 4.57 -3.33
CA VAL A 69 -6.37 5.55 -3.49
C VAL A 69 -6.40 5.88 -4.97
N GLU A 70 -7.36 5.30 -5.68
CA GLU A 70 -7.48 5.54 -7.09
C GLU A 70 -7.92 6.99 -7.32
N ILE A 71 -7.10 7.74 -8.06
CA ILE A 71 -7.50 9.05 -8.60
C ILE A 71 -8.46 8.80 -9.76
N GLU A 72 -9.60 8.15 -9.51
CA GLU A 72 -10.51 7.73 -10.58
C GLU A 72 -11.42 8.86 -11.06
N ASN A 73 -11.84 9.77 -10.18
CA ASN A 73 -12.84 10.78 -10.55
C ASN A 73 -12.28 11.85 -11.51
N GLY A 74 -12.44 11.62 -12.82
CA GLY A 74 -12.26 12.61 -13.87
C GLY A 74 -10.82 12.88 -14.30
N LEU A 75 -9.86 12.00 -14.00
CA LEU A 75 -8.52 12.10 -14.60
C LEU A 75 -8.56 11.64 -16.06
N ILE A 76 -8.18 12.54 -16.98
CA ILE A 76 -8.14 12.29 -18.43
C ILE A 76 -6.75 12.61 -18.99
N LEU A 77 -6.34 11.83 -20.00
CA LEU A 77 -5.18 12.11 -20.83
C LEU A 77 -5.64 12.53 -22.21
N TYR A 78 -5.11 13.65 -22.70
CA TYR A 78 -5.47 14.17 -24.01
C TYR A 78 -4.30 14.89 -24.70
N PRO A 79 -4.21 14.83 -26.04
CA PRO A 79 -5.03 14.01 -26.91
C PRO A 79 -4.71 12.51 -26.74
N ASN A 80 -5.69 11.66 -27.05
CA ASN A 80 -5.53 10.21 -27.16
C ASN A 80 -6.34 9.76 -28.39
N PRO A 81 -5.70 9.37 -29.51
CA PRO A 81 -4.26 9.11 -29.68
C PRO A 81 -3.36 10.36 -29.56
N ALA A 82 -2.13 10.16 -29.07
CA ALA A 82 -1.11 11.19 -28.95
C ALA A 82 -0.04 11.01 -30.04
N LYS A 83 0.35 12.11 -30.72
CA LYS A 83 1.46 12.11 -31.67
C LYS A 83 2.77 12.40 -30.94
N ASP A 84 3.01 13.68 -30.64
CA ASP A 84 4.26 14.10 -30.02
C ASP A 84 4.16 14.24 -28.50
N SER A 85 2.99 14.60 -27.97
CA SER A 85 2.81 14.80 -26.53
C SER A 85 1.36 14.64 -26.09
N PHE A 86 1.19 14.44 -24.78
CA PHE A 86 -0.12 14.46 -24.13
C PHE A 86 -0.10 15.37 -22.89
N ARG A 87 -1.28 15.70 -22.38
CA ARG A 87 -1.53 16.46 -21.16
C ARG A 87 -2.47 15.69 -20.24
N ILE A 88 -2.46 16.07 -18.96
CA ILE A 88 -3.34 15.54 -17.93
C ILE A 88 -4.15 16.71 -17.38
N ASN A 89 -5.46 16.55 -17.20
CA ASN A 89 -6.34 17.65 -16.75
C ASN A 89 -6.23 17.98 -15.25
N LYS A 90 -5.33 17.34 -14.51
CA LYS A 90 -5.12 17.49 -13.07
C LYS A 90 -3.65 17.67 -12.74
N SER A 91 -3.39 18.22 -11.57
CA SER A 91 -2.02 18.29 -11.03
C SER A 91 -1.53 16.90 -10.58
N VAL A 92 -0.28 16.59 -10.90
CA VAL A 92 0.34 15.27 -10.66
C VAL A 92 1.81 15.45 -10.29
N ASN A 93 2.35 14.56 -9.46
CA ASN A 93 3.74 14.65 -8.96
C ASN A 93 4.68 13.67 -9.70
N GLN A 94 4.14 12.60 -10.27
CA GLN A 94 4.92 11.61 -11.00
C GLN A 94 4.11 10.93 -12.10
N ILE A 95 4.76 10.68 -13.23
CA ILE A 95 4.23 9.90 -14.34
C ILE A 95 5.26 8.86 -14.74
N GLU A 96 4.80 7.63 -14.97
CA GLU A 96 5.58 6.54 -15.51
C GLU A 96 4.83 5.91 -16.68
N ILE A 97 5.53 5.71 -17.79
CA ILE A 97 4.96 5.13 -19.01
C ILE A 97 5.58 3.76 -19.21
N TYR A 98 4.73 2.76 -19.41
CA TYR A 98 5.08 1.37 -19.58
C TYR A 98 4.61 0.87 -20.95
N ASP A 99 5.41 0.04 -21.61
CA ASP A 99 5.00 -0.69 -22.81
C ASP A 99 4.11 -1.89 -22.48
N VAL A 100 3.60 -2.57 -23.50
CA VAL A 100 2.69 -3.73 -23.36
C VAL A 100 3.31 -4.94 -22.66
N ILE A 101 4.64 -5.00 -22.54
CA ILE A 101 5.35 -6.05 -21.81
C ILE A 101 5.80 -5.58 -20.42
N GLY A 102 5.35 -4.40 -19.97
CA GLY A 102 5.60 -3.87 -18.63
C GLY A 102 6.95 -3.19 -18.44
N ARG A 103 7.72 -2.93 -19.49
CA ARG A 103 8.98 -2.18 -19.36
C ARG A 103 8.68 -0.69 -19.26
N ARG A 104 9.30 -0.02 -18.30
CA ARG A 104 9.21 1.44 -18.15
C ARG A 104 10.01 2.14 -19.26
N VAL A 105 9.33 2.85 -20.15
CA VAL A 105 9.93 3.51 -21.32
C VAL A 105 10.17 5.01 -21.11
N LYS A 106 9.37 5.67 -20.26
CA LYS A 106 9.58 7.07 -19.85
C LYS A 106 9.14 7.29 -18.41
N SER A 107 9.72 8.29 -17.76
CA SER A 107 9.30 8.75 -16.44
C SER A 107 9.49 10.25 -16.29
N PHE A 108 8.55 10.90 -15.61
CA PHE A 108 8.57 12.31 -15.26
C PHE A 108 8.31 12.43 -13.76
N LYS A 109 9.11 13.22 -13.04
CA LYS A 109 8.96 13.46 -11.60
C LYS A 109 9.06 14.96 -11.33
N GLY A 110 8.13 15.48 -10.53
CA GLY A 110 8.01 16.89 -10.17
C GLY A 110 6.55 17.31 -10.08
N ASP A 111 6.29 18.48 -9.52
CA ASP A 111 4.92 18.98 -9.33
C ASP A 111 4.42 19.63 -10.61
N PHE A 112 3.67 18.88 -11.40
CA PHE A 112 3.13 19.30 -12.68
C PHE A 112 1.69 19.76 -12.53
N ASN A 113 1.38 20.93 -13.08
CA ASN A 113 0.00 21.40 -13.23
C ASN A 113 -0.65 20.84 -14.52
N SER A 114 -1.96 21.10 -14.69
CA SER A 114 -2.73 20.60 -15.83
C SER A 114 -2.33 21.16 -17.20
N TYR A 115 -1.48 22.19 -17.25
CA TYR A 115 -1.01 22.79 -18.49
C TYR A 115 0.29 22.14 -19.02
N ARG A 116 0.92 21.27 -18.22
CA ARG A 116 2.18 20.62 -18.59
C ARG A 116 1.96 19.61 -19.71
N SER A 117 2.77 19.72 -20.77
CA SER A 117 2.87 18.71 -21.84
C SER A 117 3.94 17.68 -21.50
N PHE A 118 3.64 16.41 -21.75
CA PHE A 118 4.54 15.27 -21.59
C PHE A 118 4.89 14.73 -22.97
N ASP A 119 6.15 14.88 -23.35
CA ASP A 119 6.67 14.47 -24.65
C ASP A 119 6.77 12.93 -24.76
N VAL A 120 6.17 12.39 -25.81
CA VAL A 120 6.18 10.98 -26.21
C VAL A 120 6.65 10.77 -27.66
N SER A 121 7.13 11.82 -28.34
CA SER A 121 7.58 11.78 -29.75
C SER A 121 8.66 10.73 -30.04
N THR A 122 9.44 10.33 -29.02
CA THR A 122 10.48 9.30 -29.15
C THR A 122 9.95 7.86 -28.98
N LEU A 123 8.66 7.70 -28.64
CA LEU A 123 8.02 6.39 -28.49
C LEU A 123 7.53 5.90 -29.86
N LYS A 124 7.51 4.58 -30.04
CA LYS A 124 6.99 3.97 -31.27
C LYS A 124 5.47 3.95 -31.22
N SER A 125 4.83 3.94 -32.39
CA SER A 125 3.37 3.78 -32.50
C SER A 125 2.93 2.49 -31.83
N SER A 126 2.21 2.58 -30.70
CA SER A 126 1.78 1.45 -29.89
C SER A 126 0.81 1.89 -28.80
N ILE A 127 0.30 0.91 -28.05
CA ILE A 127 -0.45 1.12 -26.81
C ILE A 127 0.53 1.18 -25.64
N TYR A 128 0.33 2.15 -24.76
CA TYR A 128 1.10 2.32 -23.53
C TYR A 128 0.19 2.42 -22.31
N VAL A 129 0.73 2.02 -21.17
CA VAL A 129 0.10 2.18 -19.85
C VAL A 129 0.80 3.31 -19.11
N VAL A 130 0.05 4.33 -18.71
CA VAL A 130 0.52 5.50 -17.98
C VAL A 130 0.09 5.35 -16.53
N LYS A 131 1.06 5.17 -15.63
CA LYS A 131 0.87 5.21 -14.18
C LYS A 131 1.14 6.63 -13.69
N ILE A 132 0.19 7.19 -12.97
CA ILE A 132 0.16 8.59 -12.58
C ILE A 132 0.03 8.64 -11.08
N LYS A 133 0.91 9.37 -10.41
CA LYS A 133 0.82 9.61 -8.96
C LYS A 133 0.56 11.08 -8.70
N SER A 134 -0.37 11.34 -7.78
CA SER A 134 -0.54 12.66 -7.18
C SER A 134 -0.54 12.55 -5.65
N ASP A 135 -0.58 13.69 -4.96
CA ASP A 135 -0.76 13.74 -3.50
C ASP A 135 -2.04 13.03 -3.03
N LEU A 136 -3.03 12.84 -3.91
CA LEU A 136 -4.29 12.17 -3.63
C LEU A 136 -4.25 10.66 -3.86
N GLY A 137 -3.19 10.12 -4.49
CA GLY A 137 -3.06 8.69 -4.73
C GLY A 137 -2.43 8.33 -6.07
N THR A 138 -2.82 7.19 -6.63
CA THR A 138 -2.27 6.68 -7.91
C THR A 138 -3.40 6.32 -8.86
N SER A 139 -3.25 6.58 -10.15
CA SER A 139 -4.19 6.14 -11.19
C SER A 139 -3.43 5.58 -12.39
N THR A 140 -4.05 4.60 -13.06
CA THR A 140 -3.49 4.00 -14.27
C THR A 140 -4.43 4.25 -15.44
N LYS A 141 -3.88 4.66 -16.59
CA LYS A 141 -4.65 4.93 -17.80
C LYS A 141 -3.91 4.42 -19.03
N ARG A 142 -4.68 4.02 -20.03
CA ARG A 142 -4.15 3.60 -21.33
C ARG A 142 -4.09 4.79 -22.29
N ILE A 143 -3.00 4.90 -23.03
CA ILE A 143 -2.85 5.87 -24.12
C ILE A 143 -2.38 5.17 -25.40
N VAL A 144 -2.86 5.64 -26.55
CA VAL A 144 -2.38 5.23 -27.87
C VAL A 144 -1.40 6.29 -28.36
N VAL A 145 -0.20 5.88 -28.77
CA VAL A 145 0.79 6.75 -29.41
C VAL A 145 0.83 6.42 -30.90
N GLU A 146 0.87 7.46 -31.75
CA GLU A 146 0.96 7.38 -33.22
C GLU A 146 2.36 7.71 -33.74
#